data_AF-A0A3B4WFS5-F1
#
_entry.id   AF-A0A3B4WFS5-F1
#
_cell.length_a   1.000
_cell.length_b   1.000
_cell.length_c   1.000
_cell.angle_alpha   90.00
_cell.angle_beta   90.00
_cell.angle_gamma   90.00
#
_symmetry.space_group_name_H-M   'P 1'
#
loop_
_entity.id
_entity.type
_entity.pdbx_description
1 polymer ?
#
loop_
_entity_poly.entity_id
_entity_poly.type
_entity_poly.pdbx_seq_one_letter_code
_entity_poly.pdbx_strand_id
1 'polypeptide(L)'
;MANVSAELLWPMVRDTSCFAVKRKVPGRSGMGKAGPRFTTEPNNVSGVNSFKYSGLVNAKTVSLEEAEKAGSVVCARVVLGLSSVILSCRDAREIE
;
A
#
# COMPACT_ATOMS: atom_id res chain seq x y z
N MET A 1 -12.36 -13.60 -6.35
CA MET A 1 -10.91 -13.32 -6.42
C MET A 1 -10.44 -13.75 -7.80
N ALA A 2 -9.65 -12.94 -8.51
CA ALA A 2 -8.85 -13.51 -9.60
C ALA A 2 -8.08 -14.70 -9.02
N ASN A 3 -7.90 -15.80 -9.76
CA ASN A 3 -7.26 -17.02 -9.24
C ASN A 3 -5.77 -16.85 -8.87
N VAL A 4 -5.28 -15.61 -8.96
CA VAL A 4 -3.88 -15.23 -8.91
C VAL A 4 -3.44 -15.04 -7.45
N SER A 5 -2.37 -15.74 -7.08
CA SER A 5 -1.74 -15.59 -5.78
C SER A 5 -1.02 -14.25 -5.64
N ALA A 6 -0.92 -13.75 -4.41
CA ALA A 6 -0.18 -12.54 -4.08
C ALA A 6 1.30 -12.63 -4.53
N GLU A 7 1.90 -13.81 -4.37
CA GLU A 7 3.28 -14.12 -4.81
C GLU A 7 3.47 -13.94 -6.32
N LEU A 8 2.44 -14.22 -7.12
CA LEU A 8 2.47 -14.02 -8.57
C LEU A 8 2.25 -12.55 -8.95
N LEU A 9 1.41 -11.83 -8.23
CA LEU A 9 1.13 -10.42 -8.52
C LEU A 9 2.32 -9.51 -8.20
N TRP A 10 3.06 -9.80 -7.14
CA TRP A 10 4.19 -8.97 -6.71
C TRP A 10 5.27 -8.74 -7.78
N PRO A 11 5.83 -9.77 -8.45
CA PRO A 11 6.84 -9.56 -9.47
C PRO A 11 6.32 -8.75 -10.67
N MET A 12 5.01 -8.79 -10.94
CA MET A 12 4.41 -7.96 -11.98
C MET A 12 4.34 -6.50 -11.53
N VAL A 13 3.81 -6.23 -10.34
CA VAL A 13 3.50 -4.86 -9.86
C VAL A 13 4.74 -4.09 -9.42
N ARG A 14 5.73 -4.76 -8.80
CA ARG A 14 6.86 -4.10 -8.12
C ARG A 14 7.70 -3.16 -9.00
N ASP A 15 7.75 -3.42 -10.30
CA ASP A 15 8.56 -2.66 -11.26
C ASP A 15 7.74 -1.89 -12.29
N THR A 16 6.49 -2.29 -12.57
CA THR A 16 5.65 -1.67 -13.61
C THR A 16 4.51 -0.82 -13.06
N SER A 17 4.32 -0.74 -11.74
CA SER A 17 3.22 0.06 -11.17
C SER A 17 3.39 1.56 -11.45
N CYS A 18 2.28 2.24 -11.73
CA CYS A 18 2.25 3.70 -11.91
C CYS A 18 2.49 4.46 -10.60
N PHE A 19 2.30 3.80 -9.46
CA PHE A 19 2.51 4.36 -8.13
C PHE A 19 3.97 4.27 -7.65
N ALA A 20 4.83 3.52 -8.35
CA ALA A 20 6.22 3.36 -7.97
C ALA A 20 7.04 4.64 -8.25
N VAL A 21 7.50 5.28 -7.18
CA VAL A 21 8.38 6.45 -7.23
C VAL A 21 9.84 5.99 -7.17
N LYS A 22 10.49 5.98 -8.33
CA LYS A 22 11.91 5.60 -8.48
C LYS A 22 12.77 6.85 -8.48
N ARG A 23 13.50 7.11 -7.40
CA ARG A 23 14.50 8.19 -7.36
C ARG A 23 15.88 7.64 -7.72
N LYS A 24 16.52 8.25 -8.72
CA LYS A 24 17.95 8.08 -8.97
C LYS A 24 18.68 9.07 -8.07
N VAL A 25 19.53 8.59 -7.18
CA VAL A 25 20.34 9.46 -6.30
C VAL A 25 21.73 9.58 -6.93
N PRO A 26 22.20 10.79 -7.25
CA PRO A 26 23.59 11.00 -7.65
C PRO A 26 24.48 10.88 -6.41
N GLY A 27 25.02 9.68 -6.15
CA GLY A 27 25.93 9.44 -5.02
C GLY A 27 25.94 7.99 -4.52
N ARG A 28 26.90 7.67 -3.65
CA ARG A 28 27.09 6.33 -3.03
C ARG A 28 26.05 6.11 -1.94
N SER A 29 24.78 5.98 -2.30
CA SER A 29 23.81 5.36 -1.38
C SER A 29 24.18 3.88 -1.19
N GLY A 30 23.81 3.27 -0.06
CA GLY A 30 24.04 1.83 0.19
C GLY A 30 23.42 0.88 -0.85
N MET A 31 22.57 1.39 -1.75
CA MET A 31 21.92 0.66 -2.85
C MET A 31 22.46 1.03 -4.25
N GLY A 32 23.58 1.75 -4.33
CA GLY A 32 24.23 2.13 -5.59
C GLY A 32 23.51 3.31 -6.30
N LYS A 33 23.55 3.31 -7.64
CA LYS A 33 22.86 4.33 -8.48
C LYS A 33 21.33 4.21 -8.42
N ALA A 34 20.84 3.06 -7.97
CA ALA A 34 19.43 2.84 -7.67
C ALA A 34 19.14 3.41 -6.29
N GLY A 35 18.49 4.58 -6.25
CA GLY A 35 18.03 5.15 -4.99
C GLY A 35 16.84 4.38 -4.41
N PRO A 36 16.32 4.84 -3.26
CA PRO A 36 15.19 4.22 -2.59
C PRO A 36 13.96 4.15 -3.51
N ARG A 37 13.25 3.01 -3.42
CA ARG A 37 12.02 2.72 -4.14
C ARG A 37 10.84 2.99 -3.21
N PHE A 38 10.20 4.14 -3.39
CA PHE A 38 8.99 4.48 -2.68
C PHE A 38 7.76 4.14 -3.54
N THR A 39 6.60 4.07 -2.90
CA THR A 39 5.33 3.88 -3.58
C THR A 39 4.27 4.78 -2.97
N THR A 40 3.40 5.32 -3.80
CA THR A 40 2.21 6.09 -3.39
C THR A 40 0.94 5.24 -3.55
N GLU A 41 1.07 3.93 -3.38
CA GLU A 41 -0.06 3.00 -3.44
C GLU A 41 -1.08 3.28 -2.33
N PRO A 42 -2.39 3.27 -2.65
CA PRO A 42 -3.41 3.33 -1.62
C PRO A 42 -3.33 2.07 -0.74
N ASN A 43 -3.57 2.22 0.56
CA ASN A 43 -3.43 1.16 1.56
C ASN A 43 -2.00 0.66 1.85
N ASN A 44 -1.01 1.53 1.68
CA ASN A 44 0.36 1.31 2.18
C ASN A 44 0.74 2.40 3.20
N VAL A 45 0.71 2.07 4.49
CA VAL A 45 1.04 3.01 5.58
C VAL A 45 2.52 3.42 5.58
N SER A 46 3.42 2.56 5.08
CA SER A 46 4.86 2.81 5.15
C SER A 46 5.41 3.55 3.92
N GLY A 47 4.68 3.61 2.81
CA GLY A 47 5.15 4.19 1.55
C GLY A 47 6.36 3.48 0.93
N VAL A 48 6.73 2.30 1.43
CA VAL A 48 7.86 1.50 0.95
C VAL A 48 7.38 0.48 -0.08
N ASN A 49 8.07 0.38 -1.21
CA ASN A 49 7.79 -0.61 -2.24
C ASN A 49 8.30 -2.01 -1.83
N SER A 50 7.52 -2.70 -1.00
CA SER A 50 7.81 -4.05 -0.50
C SER A 50 6.54 -4.90 -0.45
N PHE A 51 6.68 -6.20 -0.69
CA PHE A 51 5.57 -7.16 -0.70
C PHE A 51 4.70 -7.10 0.56
N LYS A 52 5.33 -7.01 1.74
CA LYS A 52 4.64 -6.96 3.04
C LYS A 52 3.67 -5.78 3.17
N TYR A 53 3.98 -4.64 2.56
CA TYR A 53 3.24 -3.39 2.75
C TYR A 53 2.40 -2.98 1.54
N SER A 54 2.43 -3.74 0.44
CA SER A 54 1.66 -3.39 -0.76
C SER A 54 0.17 -3.61 -0.56
N GLY A 55 -0.59 -2.52 -0.74
CA GLY A 55 -2.05 -2.50 -0.70
C GLY A 55 -2.71 -3.16 -1.91
N LEU A 56 -1.97 -3.28 -3.03
CA LEU A 56 -2.47 -3.86 -4.27
C LEU A 56 -2.41 -5.38 -4.27
N VAL A 57 -1.39 -5.94 -3.61
CA VAL A 57 -1.09 -7.37 -3.63
C VAL A 57 -1.77 -8.10 -2.46
N ASN A 58 -1.87 -7.46 -1.30
CA ASN A 58 -2.42 -8.08 -0.10
C ASN A 58 -3.94 -7.87 0.00
N ALA A 59 -4.68 -8.95 0.29
CA ALA A 59 -6.14 -8.91 0.39
C ALA A 59 -6.66 -8.27 1.69
N LYS A 60 -5.80 -8.19 2.72
CA LYS A 60 -6.10 -7.60 4.03
C LYS A 60 -5.09 -6.51 4.30
N THR A 61 -5.51 -5.26 4.20
CA THR A 61 -4.64 -4.09 4.35
C THR A 61 -5.38 -3.02 5.12
N VAL A 62 -4.65 -2.23 5.90
CA VAL A 62 -5.20 -1.08 6.63
C VAL A 62 -4.57 0.17 6.04
N SER A 63 -5.39 1.16 5.71
CA SER A 63 -4.95 2.51 5.37
C SER A 63 -5.31 3.48 6.49
N LEU A 64 -4.51 4.52 6.61
CA LEU A 64 -4.83 5.69 7.41
C LEU A 64 -5.10 6.82 6.42
N GLU A 65 -6.31 7.37 6.47
CA GLU A 65 -6.70 8.52 5.66
C GLU A 65 -7.00 9.69 6.60
N GLU A 66 -6.70 10.90 6.15
CA GLU A 66 -7.03 12.11 6.90
C GLU A 66 -8.55 12.37 6.81
N ALA A 67 -9.21 12.54 7.96
CA ALA A 67 -10.63 12.91 7.99
C ALA A 67 -10.78 14.40 7.68
N GLU A 68 -11.86 14.77 6.97
CA GLU A 68 -12.21 16.16 6.68
C GLU A 68 -12.42 17.02 7.96
N LYS A 69 -12.63 16.39 9.11
CA LYS A 69 -12.77 17.03 10.43
C LYS A 69 -11.74 16.50 11.41
N ALA A 70 -10.66 17.27 11.65
CA ALA A 70 -9.71 17.17 12.77
C ALA A 70 -9.57 15.77 13.41
N GLY A 71 -9.36 14.74 12.61
CA GLY A 71 -9.43 13.33 13.00
C GLY A 71 -8.76 12.47 11.93
N SER A 72 -8.31 11.29 12.31
CA SER A 72 -7.79 10.30 11.37
C SER A 72 -8.82 9.19 11.20
N VAL A 73 -9.12 8.84 9.97
CA VAL A 73 -9.97 7.69 9.65
C VAL A 73 -9.07 6.51 9.38
N VAL A 74 -9.27 5.43 10.13
CA VAL A 74 -8.64 4.15 9.85
C VAL A 74 -9.57 3.38 8.92
N CYS A 75 -9.15 3.16 7.69
CA CYS A 75 -9.91 2.35 6.75
C CYS A 75 -9.27 0.96 6.63
N ALA A 76 -10.01 -0.05 7.05
CA ALA A 76 -9.60 -1.43 6.89
C ALA A 76 -10.21 -2.00 5.60
N ARG A 77 -9.34 -2.42 4.69
CA ARG A 77 -9.73 -3.20 3.52
C ARG A 77 -9.65 -4.67 3.88
N VAL A 78 -10.82 -5.31 3.94
CA VAL A 78 -10.96 -6.76 4.04
C VAL A 78 -11.76 -7.20 2.84
N VAL A 79 -11.19 -8.02 1.97
CA VAL A 79 -11.94 -8.56 0.83
C VAL A 79 -12.80 -9.73 1.31
N LEU A 80 -14.09 -9.51 1.52
CA LEU A 80 -15.10 -10.56 1.67
C LEU A 80 -15.70 -10.88 0.29
N GLY A 81 -15.09 -11.82 -0.44
CA GLY A 81 -15.65 -12.32 -1.72
C GLY A 81 -15.21 -11.58 -3.00
N LEU A 82 -16.06 -11.56 -4.03
CA LEU A 82 -15.78 -11.04 -5.39
C LEU A 82 -15.78 -9.51 -5.50
N SER A 83 -16.22 -8.80 -4.46
CA SER A 83 -16.24 -7.34 -4.38
C SER A 83 -15.22 -6.87 -3.35
N SER A 84 -14.24 -6.06 -3.76
CA SER A 84 -13.37 -5.33 -2.84
C SER A 84 -14.14 -4.16 -2.24
N VAL A 85 -14.85 -4.41 -1.15
CA VAL A 85 -15.54 -3.38 -0.37
C VAL A 85 -14.62 -2.92 0.74
N ILE A 86 -14.47 -1.61 0.94
CA ILE A 86 -13.86 -1.06 2.15
C ILE A 86 -14.84 -1.37 3.28
N LEU A 87 -14.47 -2.30 4.16
CA LEU A 87 -15.43 -2.96 5.03
C LEU A 87 -15.79 -2.12 6.26
N SER A 88 -14.91 -1.20 6.66
CA SER A 88 -15.16 -0.26 7.74
C SER A 88 -14.10 0.84 7.69
N CYS A 89 -14.54 2.09 7.55
CA CYS A 89 -13.74 3.26 7.93
C CYS A 89 -14.24 3.66 9.31
N ARG A 90 -13.40 3.50 10.34
CA ARG A 90 -13.70 3.92 11.71
C ARG A 90 -12.89 5.16 12.03
N ASP A 91 -13.51 6.11 12.71
CA ASP A 91 -12.76 7.22 13.30
C ASP A 91 -11.78 6.64 14.33
N ALA A 92 -10.52 7.08 14.29
CA ALA A 92 -9.46 6.56 15.17
C ALA A 92 -9.79 6.74 16.68
N ARG A 93 -10.74 7.63 17.01
CA ARG A 93 -11.23 7.86 18.38
C ARG A 93 -12.22 6.81 18.89
N GLU A 94 -12.79 5.96 18.02
CA GLU A 94 -13.75 4.92 18.38
C GLU A 94 -13.08 3.54 18.61
N ILE A 95 -11.74 3.48 18.60
CA ILE A 95 -10.96 2.24 18.74
C ILE A 95 -10.47 2.03 20.20
N GLU A 96 -10.70 3.00 21.08
CA GLU A 96 -10.38 2.91 22.52
C GLU A 96 -11.53 2.33 23.36
#